data_AF-Q4SJP9-F1
#
_entry.id   AF-Q4SJP9-F1
#
_cell.length_a   1.000
_cell.length_b   1.000
_cell.length_c   1.000
_cell.angle_alpha   90.00
_cell.angle_beta   90.00
_cell.angle_gamma   90.00
#
_symmetry.space_group_name_H-M   'P 1'
#
loop_
_entity.id
_entity.type
_entity.pdbx_description
1 polymer ?
#
loop_
_entity_poly.entity_id
_entity_poly.type
_entity_poly.pdbx_seq_one_letter_code
_entity_poly.pdbx_strand_id
1 'polypeptide(L)'
;MDGVYNIQVLLRAAEFLERREREAEHGYASVLPLSPDHPDKRSKQKNKKMSGGGNRVVHNELEKNRRAQLRQCLEQLKKQVPLSPDSVRNTTLNLLRRAQLHIKKLQEQDELAERLKGRLRWQQRELRVRLEQLQRGSERMRNNSQGSSMSSERSDSDRG
;
A
#
# COMPACT_ATOMS: atom_id res chain seq x y z
N MET A 1 40.22 16.11 -68.10
CA MET A 1 41.44 16.09 -67.26
C MET A 1 41.03 16.50 -65.84
N ASP A 2 40.13 15.73 -65.19
CA ASP A 2 39.33 16.24 -64.06
C ASP A 2 39.41 15.33 -62.81
N GLY A 3 40.25 14.28 -62.85
CA GLY A 3 40.45 13.37 -61.72
C GLY A 3 41.49 13.86 -60.71
N VAL A 4 42.49 14.63 -61.14
CA VAL A 4 43.62 15.05 -60.28
C VAL A 4 43.24 16.18 -59.33
N TYR A 5 42.37 17.11 -59.76
CA TYR A 5 41.85 18.19 -58.92
C TYR A 5 40.95 17.66 -57.79
N ASN A 6 40.21 16.58 -58.03
CA ASN A 6 39.32 15.99 -57.03
C ASN A 6 40.09 15.28 -55.91
N ILE A 7 41.19 14.59 -56.25
CA ILE A 7 42.03 13.89 -55.25
C ILE A 7 42.71 14.90 -54.32
N GLN A 8 43.21 16.03 -54.83
CA GLN A 8 43.81 17.05 -53.98
C GLN A 8 42.80 17.69 -53.02
N VAL A 9 41.56 17.91 -53.47
CA VAL A 9 40.48 18.43 -52.63
C VAL A 9 40.08 17.40 -51.57
N LEU A 10 39.99 16.12 -51.92
CA LEU A 10 39.70 15.03 -51.00
C LEU A 10 40.80 14.83 -49.96
N LEU A 11 42.08 14.91 -50.35
CA LEU A 11 43.22 14.86 -49.44
C LEU A 11 43.19 16.03 -48.46
N ARG A 12 42.94 17.25 -48.95
CA ARG A 12 42.82 18.44 -48.10
C ARG A 12 41.62 18.36 -47.15
N ALA A 13 40.52 17.76 -47.58
CA ALA A 13 39.35 17.51 -46.74
C ALA A 13 39.63 16.43 -45.68
N ALA A 14 40.37 15.38 -46.05
CA ALA A 14 40.79 14.32 -45.13
C ALA A 14 41.73 14.86 -44.05
N GLU A 15 42.75 15.65 -44.42
CA GLU A 15 43.63 16.34 -43.45
C GLU A 15 42.85 17.26 -42.51
N PHE A 16 41.80 17.92 -43.01
CA PHE A 16 40.95 18.78 -42.18
C PHE A 16 40.08 17.98 -41.21
N LEU A 17 39.54 16.83 -41.63
CA LEU A 17 38.78 15.92 -40.76
C LEU A 17 39.67 15.29 -39.70
N GLU A 18 40.87 14.83 -40.07
CA GLU A 18 41.81 14.20 -39.15
C GLU A 18 42.39 15.21 -38.15
N ARG A 19 42.61 16.47 -38.57
CA ARG A 19 42.99 17.57 -37.68
C ARG A 19 41.86 17.92 -36.71
N ARG A 20 40.60 17.97 -37.19
CA ARG A 20 39.41 18.21 -36.35
C ARG A 20 39.15 17.07 -35.37
N GLU A 21 39.40 15.83 -35.76
CA GLU A 21 39.22 14.65 -34.91
C GLU A 21 40.29 14.60 -33.81
N ARG A 22 41.55 14.92 -34.15
CA ARG A 22 42.65 15.05 -33.18
C ARG A 22 42.46 16.22 -32.20
N GLU A 23 41.95 17.36 -32.67
CA GLU A 23 41.59 18.51 -31.84
C GLU A 23 40.36 18.24 -30.95
N ALA A 24 39.42 17.41 -31.41
CA ALA A 24 38.24 17.01 -30.64
C ALA A 24 38.58 16.07 -29.46
N GLU A 25 39.67 15.32 -29.55
CA GLU A 25 40.17 14.47 -28.47
C GLU A 25 41.17 15.20 -27.56
N HIS A 26 41.98 16.12 -28.08
CA HIS A 26 43.03 16.82 -27.34
C HIS A 26 42.71 18.31 -27.16
N GLY A 27 41.66 18.58 -26.39
CA GLY A 27 41.05 19.91 -26.25
C GLY A 27 41.89 21.04 -25.64
N TYR A 28 43.20 20.90 -25.37
CA TYR A 28 44.01 22.01 -24.82
C TYR A 28 45.52 22.00 -25.15
N ALA A 29 46.01 21.22 -26.12
CA ALA A 29 47.45 21.23 -26.39
C ALA A 29 47.78 20.93 -27.86
N SER A 30 47.84 21.96 -28.72
CA SER A 30 48.99 22.22 -29.59
C SER A 30 48.80 23.51 -30.43
N VAL A 31 49.54 24.55 -30.01
CA VAL A 31 50.19 25.62 -30.79
C VAL A 31 49.36 26.45 -31.77
N LEU A 32 48.87 27.61 -31.30
CA LEU A 32 48.73 28.81 -32.14
C LEU A 32 50.01 29.67 -31.97
N PRO A 33 50.64 30.18 -33.06
CA PRO A 33 51.62 31.25 -32.92
C PRO A 33 50.90 32.51 -32.44
N LEU A 34 51.42 33.12 -31.38
CA LEU A 34 50.94 34.39 -30.83
C LEU A 34 50.81 35.45 -31.94
N SER A 35 49.66 36.10 -32.00
CA SER A 35 49.55 37.48 -32.47
C SER A 35 48.68 38.26 -31.47
N PRO A 36 49.16 39.37 -30.90
CA PRO A 36 48.41 40.19 -29.97
C PRO A 36 47.65 41.26 -30.75
N ASP A 37 46.33 41.31 -30.63
CA ASP A 37 45.60 42.55 -30.32
C ASP A 37 44.08 42.35 -30.33
N HIS A 38 43.48 42.72 -29.19
CA HIS A 38 42.13 43.28 -29.03
C HIS A 38 40.85 42.41 -29.07
N PRO A 39 39.76 42.86 -28.38
CA PRO A 39 39.33 42.21 -27.14
C PRO A 39 38.01 41.45 -27.24
N ASP A 40 37.82 40.59 -26.23
CA ASP A 40 36.60 39.89 -25.83
C ASP A 40 35.29 40.58 -26.23
N LYS A 41 34.51 39.90 -27.08
CA LYS A 41 33.04 39.92 -27.04
C LYS A 41 32.44 38.86 -27.96
N ARG A 42 31.54 38.07 -27.36
CA ARG A 42 30.47 37.24 -27.97
C ARG A 42 30.98 35.89 -28.51
N SER A 43 30.31 34.77 -28.35
CA SER A 43 28.95 34.49 -27.91
C SER A 43 28.92 33.06 -27.38
N LYS A 44 28.15 32.83 -26.32
CA LYS A 44 27.70 31.50 -25.91
C LYS A 44 27.05 30.79 -27.10
N GLN A 45 27.45 29.56 -27.38
CA GLN A 45 26.52 28.53 -27.81
C GLN A 45 27.06 27.14 -27.43
N LYS A 46 26.75 26.76 -26.19
CA LYS A 46 26.84 25.36 -25.74
C LYS A 46 25.87 24.55 -26.61
N ASN A 47 26.40 23.75 -27.54
CA ASN A 47 25.62 22.76 -28.27
C ASN A 47 25.08 21.72 -27.28
N LYS A 48 23.83 21.94 -26.84
CA LYS A 48 23.01 20.95 -26.15
C LYS A 48 22.80 19.78 -27.11
N LYS A 49 23.32 18.61 -26.75
CA LYS A 49 22.86 17.32 -27.28
C LYS A 49 21.36 17.19 -26.96
N MET A 50 20.52 17.55 -27.91
CA MET A 50 19.05 17.45 -27.85
C MET A 50 18.63 16.02 -28.18
N SER A 51 18.70 15.11 -27.19
CA SER A 51 18.03 13.79 -27.25
C SER A 51 17.77 13.21 -25.84
N GLY A 52 17.45 14.06 -24.87
CA GLY A 52 17.15 13.62 -23.49
C GLY A 52 16.07 14.42 -22.78
N GLY A 53 15.51 15.46 -23.41
CA GLY A 53 14.56 16.38 -22.77
C GLY A 53 13.16 15.78 -22.58
N GLY A 54 12.60 15.15 -23.62
CA GLY A 54 11.27 14.56 -23.58
C GLY A 54 11.15 13.43 -22.55
N ASN A 55 12.11 12.50 -22.56
CA ASN A 55 12.13 11.37 -21.61
C ASN A 55 12.26 11.82 -20.15
N ARG A 56 13.03 12.89 -19.88
CA ARG A 56 13.16 13.44 -18.52
C ARG A 56 11.87 14.10 -18.03
N VAL A 57 11.15 14.80 -18.91
CA VAL A 57 9.87 15.43 -18.57
C VAL A 57 8.80 14.37 -18.32
N VAL A 58 8.68 13.37 -19.19
CA VAL A 58 7.75 12.23 -19.00
C VAL A 58 8.06 11.49 -17.70
N HIS A 59 9.33 11.18 -17.42
CA HIS A 59 9.74 10.55 -16.16
C HIS A 59 9.33 11.37 -14.93
N ASN A 60 9.53 12.69 -14.96
CA ASN A 60 9.16 13.56 -13.85
C ASN A 60 7.64 13.61 -13.62
N GLU A 61 6.84 13.65 -14.69
CA GLU A 61 5.38 13.60 -14.57
C GLU A 61 4.91 12.27 -13.99
N LEU A 62 5.48 11.14 -14.44
CA LEU A 62 5.18 9.82 -13.87
C LEU A 62 5.53 9.76 -12.38
N GLU A 63 6.71 10.26 -11.98
CA GLU A 63 7.13 10.27 -10.57
C GLU A 63 6.28 11.21 -9.71
N LYS A 64 5.84 12.36 -10.26
CA LYS A 64 4.87 13.24 -9.57
C LYS A 64 3.55 12.52 -9.32
N ASN A 65 3.01 11.85 -10.33
CA ASN A 65 1.76 11.10 -10.20
C ASN A 65 1.92 9.98 -9.17
N ARG A 66 2.99 9.18 -9.27
CA ARG A 66 3.32 8.13 -8.30
C ARG A 66 3.40 8.68 -6.87
N ARG A 67 4.04 9.84 -6.67
CA ARG A 67 4.11 10.51 -5.35
C ARG A 67 2.76 11.01 -4.87
N ALA A 68 1.88 11.49 -5.75
CA ALA A 68 0.54 11.93 -5.39
C ALA A 68 -0.29 10.73 -4.89
N GLN A 69 -0.24 9.60 -5.60
CA GLN A 69 -0.88 8.35 -5.20
C GLN A 69 -0.37 7.86 -3.83
N LEU A 70 0.96 7.86 -3.63
CA LEU A 70 1.55 7.46 -2.35
C LEU A 70 1.04 8.34 -1.20
N ARG A 71 0.97 9.66 -1.38
CA ARG A 71 0.42 10.57 -0.36
C ARG A 71 -1.04 10.22 -0.05
N GLN A 72 -1.86 9.96 -1.07
CA GLN A 72 -3.26 9.57 -0.88
C GLN A 72 -3.37 8.27 -0.05
N CYS A 73 -2.58 7.24 -0.37
CA CYS A 73 -2.56 6.00 0.39
C CYS A 73 -2.14 6.23 1.86
N LEU A 74 -1.13 7.08 2.10
CA LEU A 74 -0.69 7.41 3.46
C LEU A 74 -1.75 8.18 4.24
N GLU A 75 -2.46 9.12 3.61
CA GLU A 75 -3.57 9.84 4.25
C GLU A 75 -4.75 8.92 4.59
N GLN A 76 -5.07 7.96 3.72
CA GLN A 76 -6.06 6.93 4.04
C GLN A 76 -5.63 6.07 5.22
N LEU A 77 -4.34 5.68 5.27
CA LEU A 77 -3.80 4.91 6.38
C LEU A 77 -3.88 5.68 7.70
N LYS A 78 -3.60 6.99 7.69
CA LYS A 78 -3.70 7.83 8.90
C LYS A 78 -5.11 7.85 9.50
N LYS A 79 -6.16 7.75 8.68
CA LYS A 79 -7.56 7.73 9.17
C LYS A 79 -7.92 6.42 9.88
N GLN A 80 -7.24 5.32 9.54
CA GLN A 80 -7.52 4.00 10.11
C GLN A 80 -6.67 3.70 11.34
N VAL A 81 -5.45 4.26 11.38
CA VAL A 81 -4.55 4.06 12.51
C VAL A 81 -4.90 5.03 13.64
N PRO A 82 -5.01 4.59 14.90
CA PRO A 82 -5.19 5.47 16.04
C PRO A 82 -3.94 6.35 16.22
N LEU A 83 -3.98 7.55 15.64
CA LEU A 83 -2.94 8.56 15.75
C LEU A 83 -3.31 9.53 16.85
N SER A 84 -2.46 9.65 17.87
CA SER A 84 -2.56 10.77 18.81
C SER A 84 -2.28 12.08 18.05
N PRO A 85 -3.14 13.12 18.17
CA PRO A 85 -2.93 14.43 17.55
C PRO A 85 -1.62 15.10 18.02
N ASP A 86 -1.08 14.70 19.17
CA ASP A 86 0.16 15.24 19.76
C ASP A 86 1.42 14.51 19.29
N SER A 87 1.34 13.69 18.23
CA SER A 87 2.51 13.00 17.70
C SER A 87 3.44 13.98 16.97
N VAL A 88 4.33 14.61 17.74
CA VAL A 88 5.38 15.55 17.27
C VAL A 88 6.25 14.95 16.14
N ARG A 89 6.25 13.63 15.95
CA ARG A 89 6.94 12.93 14.85
C ARG A 89 5.97 12.19 13.93
N ASN A 90 5.23 12.93 13.10
CA ASN A 90 4.44 12.38 12.01
C ASN A 90 5.34 12.01 10.80
N THR A 91 6.20 11.01 10.97
CA THR A 91 7.01 10.45 9.88
C THR A 91 6.33 9.22 9.28
N THR A 92 6.54 8.96 7.99
CA THR A 92 5.99 7.77 7.30
C THR A 92 6.38 6.48 8.00
N LEU A 93 7.61 6.37 8.50
CA LEU A 93 8.09 5.19 9.23
C LEU A 93 7.29 4.94 10.52
N ASN A 94 7.03 5.99 11.31
CA ASN A 94 6.24 5.86 12.54
C ASN A 94 4.79 5.45 12.23
N LEU A 95 4.19 6.01 11.18
CA LEU A 95 2.85 5.60 10.73
C LEU A 95 2.80 4.11 10.40
N LEU A 96 3.77 3.61 9.61
CA LEU A 96 3.82 2.20 9.23
C LEU A 96 4.03 1.28 10.44
N ARG A 97 4.91 1.64 11.38
CA ARG A 97 5.10 0.87 12.63
C ARG A 97 3.83 0.83 13.48
N ARG A 98 3.14 1.96 13.63
CA ARG A 98 1.88 2.03 14.39
C ARG A 98 0.76 1.24 13.70
N ALA A 99 0.70 1.28 12.37
CA ALA A 99 -0.24 0.46 11.61
C ALA A 99 -0.03 -1.04 11.86
N GLN A 100 1.23 -1.50 11.81
CA GLN A 100 1.57 -2.89 12.11
C GLN A 100 1.17 -3.29 13.53
N LEU A 101 1.43 -2.45 14.53
CA LEU A 101 1.01 -2.69 15.91
C LEU A 101 -0.51 -2.70 16.05
N HIS A 102 -1.20 -1.80 15.35
CA HIS A 102 -2.65 -1.72 15.39
C HIS A 102 -3.31 -2.99 14.82
N ILE A 103 -2.80 -3.51 13.70
CA ILE A 103 -3.27 -4.77 13.10
C ILE A 103 -3.12 -5.91 14.11
N LYS A 104 -1.94 -6.06 14.75
CA LYS A 104 -1.72 -7.09 15.77
C LYS A 104 -2.72 -6.98 16.92
N LYS A 105 -2.92 -5.76 17.43
CA LYS A 105 -3.88 -5.51 18.52
C LYS A 105 -5.31 -5.88 18.12
N LEU A 106 -5.75 -5.54 16.89
CA LEU A 106 -7.07 -5.91 16.41
C LEU A 106 -7.24 -7.43 16.31
N GLN A 107 -6.22 -8.13 15.81
CA GLN A 107 -6.23 -9.60 15.72
C GLN A 107 -6.36 -10.26 17.11
N GLU A 108 -5.61 -9.78 18.09
CA GLU A 108 -5.71 -10.26 19.48
C GLU A 108 -7.10 -9.99 20.08
N GLN A 109 -7.67 -8.81 19.81
CA GLN A 109 -9.02 -8.46 20.28
C GLN A 109 -10.10 -9.34 19.64
N ASP A 110 -9.99 -9.61 18.35
CA ASP A 110 -10.91 -10.51 17.63
C ASP A 110 -10.83 -11.93 18.20
N GLU A 111 -9.63 -12.44 18.47
CA GLU A 111 -9.45 -13.76 19.08
C GLU A 111 -10.08 -13.85 20.47
N LEU A 112 -9.86 -12.85 21.32
CA LEU A 112 -10.48 -12.79 22.65
C LEU A 112 -12.01 -12.68 22.57
N ALA A 113 -12.51 -11.87 21.63
CA ALA A 113 -13.95 -11.72 21.40
C ALA A 113 -14.59 -13.03 20.95
N GLU A 114 -13.96 -13.78 20.05
CA GLU A 114 -14.45 -15.09 19.61
C GLU A 114 -14.44 -16.13 20.74
N ARG A 115 -13.39 -16.16 21.57
CA ARG A 115 -13.35 -17.03 22.76
C ARG A 115 -14.49 -16.68 23.73
N LEU A 116 -14.73 -15.40 23.99
CA LEU A 116 -15.81 -14.95 24.86
C LEU A 116 -17.19 -15.30 24.29
N LYS A 117 -17.42 -15.06 22.99
CA LYS A 117 -18.65 -15.46 22.30
C LYS A 117 -18.87 -16.97 22.41
N GLY A 118 -17.82 -17.77 22.21
CA GLY A 118 -17.87 -19.22 22.37
C GLY A 118 -18.33 -19.64 23.77
N ARG A 119 -17.72 -19.08 24.81
CA ARG A 119 -18.12 -19.32 26.21
C ARG A 119 -19.58 -18.95 26.47
N LEU A 120 -20.01 -17.77 26.02
CA LEU A 120 -21.39 -17.30 26.21
C LEU A 120 -22.39 -18.19 25.46
N ARG A 121 -22.08 -18.63 24.24
CA ARG A 121 -22.92 -19.58 23.48
C ARG A 121 -23.06 -20.92 24.20
N TRP A 122 -21.97 -21.40 24.81
CA TRP A 122 -22.01 -22.63 25.61
C TRP A 122 -22.90 -22.47 26.85
N GLN A 123 -22.71 -21.40 27.63
CA GLN A 123 -23.54 -21.09 28.80
C GLN A 123 -25.02 -20.93 28.42
N GLN A 124 -25.31 -20.24 27.30
CA GLN A 124 -26.68 -20.10 26.81
C GLN A 124 -27.32 -21.45 26.49
N ARG A 125 -26.56 -22.38 25.91
CA ARG A 125 -27.06 -23.74 25.61
C ARG A 125 -27.34 -24.52 26.89
N GLU A 126 -26.42 -24.49 27.84
CA GLU A 126 -26.59 -25.16 29.13
C GLU A 126 -27.84 -24.66 29.87
N LEU A 127 -28.00 -23.33 29.96
CA LEU A 127 -29.17 -22.72 30.60
C LEU A 127 -30.48 -23.09 29.88
N ARG A 128 -30.49 -23.17 28.55
CA ARG A 128 -31.67 -23.62 27.78
C ARG A 128 -32.05 -25.06 28.11
N VAL A 129 -31.06 -25.97 28.17
CA VAL A 129 -31.31 -27.38 28.52
C VAL A 129 -31.85 -27.48 29.95
N ARG A 130 -31.28 -26.74 30.90
CA ARG A 130 -31.76 -26.73 32.29
C ARG A 130 -33.19 -26.20 32.39
N LEU A 131 -33.52 -25.16 31.63
CA LEU A 131 -34.86 -24.59 31.59
C LEU A 131 -35.89 -25.59 31.02
N GLU A 132 -35.54 -26.29 29.94
CA GLU A 132 -36.38 -27.35 29.37
C GLU A 132 -36.63 -28.51 30.35
N GLN A 133 -35.59 -28.93 31.09
CA GLN A 133 -35.73 -29.96 32.12
C GLN A 133 -36.68 -29.54 33.24
N LEU A 134 -36.59 -28.29 33.70
CA LEU A 134 -37.48 -27.75 34.73
C LEU A 134 -38.93 -27.63 34.23
N GLN A 135 -39.13 -27.19 32.99
CA GLN A 135 -40.46 -27.14 32.37
C GLN A 135 -41.06 -28.54 32.27
N ARG A 136 -40.31 -29.52 31.76
CA ARG A 136 -40.77 -30.91 31.65
C ARG A 136 -41.02 -31.57 33.00
N GLY A 137 -40.26 -31.24 34.03
CA GLY A 137 -40.51 -31.67 35.42
C GLY A 137 -41.81 -31.07 35.99
N SER A 138 -42.06 -29.79 35.71
CA SER A 138 -43.29 -29.10 36.10
C SER A 138 -44.53 -29.68 35.41
N GLU A 139 -44.45 -29.97 34.10
CA GLU A 139 -45.53 -30.60 33.33
C GLU A 139 -45.86 -32.01 33.84
N ARG A 140 -44.84 -32.82 34.16
CA ARG A 140 -45.04 -34.15 34.76
C ARG A 140 -45.72 -34.08 36.13
N MET A 141 -45.33 -33.14 36.98
CA MET A 141 -45.99 -32.92 38.28
C MET A 141 -47.45 -32.48 38.12
N ARG A 142 -47.74 -31.65 37.11
CA ARG A 142 -49.11 -31.21 36.79
C ARG A 142 -49.99 -32.37 36.31
N ASN A 143 -49.48 -33.23 35.43
CA ASN A 143 -50.22 -34.41 34.96
C ASN A 143 -50.50 -35.42 36.08
N ASN A 144 -49.55 -35.65 37.00
CA ASN A 144 -49.78 -36.54 38.14
C ASN A 144 -50.84 -36.01 39.12
N SER A 145 -51.08 -34.71 39.16
CA SER A 145 -52.10 -34.11 40.04
C SER A 145 -53.49 -34.01 39.39
N GLN A 146 -53.57 -34.02 38.05
CA GLN A 146 -54.85 -33.99 37.31
C GLN A 146 -55.39 -35.39 36.94
N GLY A 147 -54.60 -36.46 37.10
CA GLY A 147 -55.02 -37.84 36.82
C GLY A 147 -55.86 -38.53 37.91
N SER A 148 -56.07 -37.88 39.06
CA SER A 148 -56.82 -38.43 40.19
C SER A 148 -58.19 -37.79 40.32
N SER A 149 -59.04 -37.93 39.30
CA SER A 149 -60.46 -37.63 39.47
C SER A 149 -61.30 -38.66 38.73
N MET A 150 -62.16 -39.33 39.50
CA MET A 150 -63.33 -40.12 39.10
C MET A 150 -63.10 -41.56 38.68
N SER A 151 -63.03 -42.44 39.68
CA SER A 151 -63.70 -43.74 39.64
C SER A 151 -64.04 -44.19 41.06
N SER A 152 -64.97 -43.47 41.70
CA SER A 152 -65.67 -43.93 42.90
C SER A 152 -67.13 -44.14 42.54
N GLU A 153 -67.45 -45.22 41.83
CA GLU A 153 -68.83 -45.65 41.70
C GLU A 153 -68.96 -47.15 41.95
N ARG A 154 -69.86 -47.44 42.89
CA ARG A 154 -70.52 -48.72 43.21
C ARG A 154 -69.84 -49.56 44.29
N SER A 155 -69.94 -49.07 45.53
CA SER A 155 -70.13 -49.95 46.68
C SER A 155 -71.48 -50.65 46.54
N ASP A 156 -71.39 -51.97 46.40
CA ASP A 156 -72.45 -52.93 46.58
C ASP A 156 -73.07 -52.78 47.98
N SER A 157 -74.40 -52.76 48.05
CA SER A 157 -75.14 -52.79 49.32
C SER A 157 -76.40 -53.60 49.09
N ASP A 158 -76.18 -54.90 49.15
CA ASP A 158 -77.14 -55.94 49.41
C ASP A 158 -77.83 -55.68 50.77
N ARG A 159 -79.16 -55.51 50.75
CA ARG A 159 -80.00 -55.58 51.95
C ARG A 159 -81.49 -55.73 51.60
N GLY A 160 -82.04 -56.89 51.98
CA GLY A 160 -83.39 -57.03 52.53
C GLY A 160 -84.47 -57.49 51.57
#